data_AF-A0A2Z6M4F7-F1
#
_entry.id   AF-A0A2Z6M4F7-F1
#
_cell.length_a   1.000
_cell.length_b   1.000
_cell.length_c   1.000
_cell.angle_alpha   90.00
_cell.angle_beta   90.00
_cell.angle_gamma   90.00
#
_symmetry.space_group_name_H-M   'P 1'
#
loop_
_entity.id
_entity.type
_entity.pdbx_description
1 polymer ?
#
loop_
_entity_poly.entity_id
_entity_poly.type
_entity_poly.pdbx_seq_one_letter_code
_entity_poly.pdbx_strand_id
1 'polypeptide(L)'
;MAMLLFLPIFSLSLLLSLPFENATSSKDLDTLLQDCAFKALSSPKTGLPYDAKVPNNLTSVKVSAMRLISGSLRTRGVQNYNEFHIPIGVIEKPYVKRLVLVYHNLGNFSEKFYPLPIGFSYLTPVLGLLSYSGVNLSATKLPQLDLRASVDKPISIKFSDVKSVPHGS
;
A
#
# COMPACT_ATOMS: atom_id res chain seq x y z
N MET A 1 -10.19 -54.28 29.79
CA MET A 1 -10.79 -53.56 28.65
C MET A 1 -10.65 -52.07 28.92
N ALA A 2 -9.58 -51.45 28.43
CA ALA A 2 -9.35 -50.01 28.54
C ALA A 2 -8.80 -49.56 27.18
N MET A 3 -9.63 -48.83 26.44
CA MET A 3 -9.31 -48.34 25.11
C MET A 3 -8.83 -46.90 25.24
N LEU A 4 -7.53 -46.67 25.10
CA LEU A 4 -6.94 -45.34 25.02
C LEU A 4 -7.27 -44.73 23.66
N LEU A 5 -8.18 -43.75 23.65
CA LEU A 5 -8.49 -42.94 22.48
C LEU A 5 -7.36 -41.90 22.29
N PHE A 6 -6.46 -42.16 21.35
CA PHE A 6 -5.57 -41.14 20.81
C PHE A 6 -6.41 -40.15 19.99
N LEU A 7 -6.66 -38.96 20.54
CA LEU A 7 -7.13 -37.82 19.76
C LEU A 7 -5.94 -37.33 18.91
N PRO A 8 -6.00 -37.38 17.57
CA PRO A 8 -5.01 -36.70 16.78
C PRO A 8 -5.19 -35.21 17.05
N ILE A 9 -4.15 -34.57 17.58
CA ILE A 9 -4.00 -33.12 17.56
C ILE A 9 -3.95 -32.77 16.08
N PHE A 10 -5.12 -32.49 15.49
CA PHE A 10 -5.23 -31.87 14.19
C PHE A 10 -4.56 -30.53 14.36
N SER A 11 -3.26 -30.48 14.04
CA SER A 11 -2.56 -29.25 13.80
C SER A 11 -3.26 -28.64 12.61
N LEU A 12 -4.29 -27.86 12.92
CA LEU A 12 -4.89 -26.90 12.02
C LEU A 12 -3.81 -25.83 11.83
N SER A 13 -2.76 -26.18 11.09
CA SER A 13 -2.15 -25.25 10.16
C SER A 13 -3.26 -24.91 9.18
N LEU A 14 -4.14 -24.02 9.63
CA LEU A 14 -4.96 -23.21 8.76
C LEU A 14 -3.92 -22.53 7.87
N LEU A 15 -3.68 -23.14 6.72
CA LEU A 15 -3.07 -22.49 5.58
C LEU A 15 -3.97 -21.27 5.36
N LEU A 16 -3.57 -20.13 5.94
CA LEU A 16 -3.93 -18.86 5.38
C LEU A 16 -3.33 -18.89 3.99
N SER A 17 -4.09 -19.41 3.02
CA SER A 17 -3.94 -19.08 1.62
C SER A 17 -4.21 -17.58 1.54
N LEU A 18 -3.16 -16.81 1.84
CA LEU A 18 -3.16 -15.38 1.60
C LEU A 18 -3.43 -15.21 0.10
N PRO A 19 -4.28 -14.26 -0.32
CA PRO A 19 -4.70 -14.09 -1.71
C PRO A 19 -3.56 -13.81 -2.72
N PHE A 20 -2.30 -13.80 -2.27
CA PHE A 20 -1.13 -13.49 -3.06
C PHE A 20 -0.79 -14.52 -4.14
N GLU A 21 -0.99 -15.82 -3.90
CA GLU A 21 -0.73 -16.85 -4.93
C GLU A 21 -1.57 -16.62 -6.20
N ASN A 22 -2.69 -15.89 -6.09
CA ASN A 22 -3.57 -15.55 -7.21
C ASN A 22 -3.36 -14.13 -7.75
N ALA A 23 -2.48 -13.31 -7.16
CA ALA A 23 -2.24 -11.95 -7.64
C ALA A 23 -1.38 -11.99 -8.91
N THR A 24 -2.06 -12.11 -10.05
CA THR A 24 -1.43 -12.19 -11.38
C THR A 24 -1.32 -10.83 -12.07
N SER A 25 -2.04 -9.82 -11.57
CA SER A 25 -2.05 -8.46 -12.09
C SER A 25 -1.68 -7.42 -11.02
N SER A 26 -1.22 -6.25 -11.46
CA SER A 26 -0.98 -5.09 -10.57
C SER A 26 -2.25 -4.68 -9.81
N LYS A 27 -3.43 -4.82 -10.43
CA LYS A 27 -4.71 -4.51 -9.79
C LYS A 27 -5.06 -5.48 -8.64
N ASP A 28 -4.75 -6.76 -8.81
CA ASP A 28 -4.94 -7.75 -7.74
C ASP A 28 -3.98 -7.49 -6.59
N LEU A 29 -2.73 -7.09 -6.91
CA LEU A 29 -1.76 -6.65 -5.92
C LEU A 29 -2.28 -5.44 -5.15
N ASP A 30 -2.74 -4.39 -5.82
CA ASP A 30 -3.25 -3.18 -5.18
C ASP A 30 -4.43 -3.49 -4.24
N THR A 31 -5.31 -4.44 -4.62
CA THR A 31 -6.41 -4.90 -3.78
C THR A 31 -5.90 -5.62 -2.52
N LEU A 32 -4.89 -6.48 -2.66
CA LEU A 32 -4.27 -7.17 -1.53
C LEU A 32 -3.57 -6.19 -0.58
N LEU A 33 -2.82 -5.23 -1.12
CA LEU A 33 -2.12 -4.22 -0.33
C LEU A 33 -3.10 -3.26 0.35
N GLN A 34 -4.21 -2.91 -0.30
CA GLN A 34 -5.33 -2.19 0.30
C GLN A 34 -5.86 -2.93 1.54
N ASP A 35 -6.14 -4.23 1.43
CA ASP A 35 -6.65 -5.02 2.56
C ASP A 35 -5.66 -5.05 3.73
N CYS A 36 -4.35 -5.18 3.44
CA CYS A 36 -3.31 -5.11 4.48
C CYS A 36 -3.27 -3.73 5.14
N ALA A 37 -3.31 -2.67 4.35
CA ALA A 37 -3.29 -1.28 4.81
C ALA A 37 -4.48 -0.95 5.71
N PHE A 38 -5.69 -1.38 5.34
CA PHE A 38 -6.91 -1.12 6.12
C PHE A 38 -6.88 -1.88 7.45
N LYS A 39 -6.36 -3.11 7.50
CA LYS A 39 -6.18 -3.88 8.74
C LYS A 39 -5.23 -3.22 9.74
N ALA A 40 -4.28 -2.39 9.28
CA ALA A 40 -3.39 -1.65 10.16
C ALA A 40 -4.09 -0.50 10.92
N LEU A 41 -5.27 -0.07 10.46
CA LEU A 41 -6.00 1.08 11.00
C LEU A 41 -7.00 0.67 12.12
N SER A 42 -6.50 0.02 13.18
CA SER A 42 -7.27 -0.25 14.40
C SER A 42 -7.33 1.00 15.28
N SER A 43 -8.37 1.82 15.12
CA SER A 43 -8.56 3.12 15.80
C SER A 43 -7.50 4.18 15.45
N PRO A 44 -7.37 4.57 14.17
CA PRO A 44 -6.30 5.44 13.72
C PRO A 44 -6.53 6.90 14.13
N LYS A 45 -5.45 7.57 14.52
CA LYS A 45 -5.41 9.03 14.63
C LYS A 45 -5.28 9.63 13.23
N THR A 46 -5.93 10.77 13.02
CA THR A 46 -5.90 11.45 11.71
C THR A 46 -4.50 11.97 11.43
N GLY A 47 -3.98 11.70 10.23
CA GLY A 47 -2.69 12.22 9.76
C GLY A 47 -1.46 11.49 10.28
N LEU A 48 -1.61 10.37 11.00
CA LEU A 48 -0.50 9.51 11.38
C LEU A 48 -0.41 8.31 10.42
N PRO A 49 0.80 7.94 9.96
CA PRO A 49 1.02 6.72 9.20
C PRO A 49 1.00 5.49 10.11
N TYR A 50 0.48 4.38 9.59
CA TYR A 50 0.41 3.08 10.24
C TYR A 50 0.96 2.03 9.29
N ASP A 51 2.09 1.42 9.64
CA ASP A 51 2.69 0.39 8.81
C ASP A 51 1.90 -0.92 8.89
N ALA A 52 1.66 -1.50 7.72
CA ALA A 52 0.87 -2.71 7.58
C ALA A 52 1.76 -3.94 7.49
N LYS A 53 1.30 -5.03 8.11
CA LYS A 53 1.92 -6.34 7.92
C LYS A 53 1.45 -6.91 6.59
N VAL A 54 2.42 -7.28 5.75
CA VAL A 54 2.19 -7.97 4.48
C VAL A 54 2.37 -9.48 4.64
N PRO A 55 1.79 -10.29 3.74
CA PRO A 55 2.09 -11.71 3.63
C PRO A 55 3.59 -12.05 3.60
N ASN A 56 3.98 -13.21 4.14
CA ASN A 56 5.39 -13.64 4.21
C ASN A 56 6.07 -13.81 2.84
N ASN A 57 5.28 -14.01 1.79
CA ASN A 57 5.77 -14.06 0.40
C ASN A 57 5.95 -12.66 -0.22
N LEU A 58 5.67 -11.58 0.52
CA LEU A 58 5.84 -10.18 0.13
C LEU A 58 6.79 -9.42 1.05
N THR A 59 7.71 -10.09 1.73
CA THR A 59 8.57 -9.50 2.78
C THR A 59 9.39 -8.27 2.36
N SER A 60 9.71 -8.10 1.07
CA SER A 60 10.39 -6.89 0.57
C SER A 60 9.45 -5.72 0.27
N VAL A 61 8.13 -5.94 0.27
CA VAL A 61 7.12 -4.90 0.06
C VAL A 61 6.83 -4.21 1.38
N LYS A 62 6.93 -2.88 1.38
CA LYS A 62 6.51 -2.05 2.51
C LYS A 62 5.14 -1.44 2.19
N VAL A 63 4.24 -1.47 3.15
CA VAL A 63 2.90 -0.86 3.03
C VAL A 63 2.64 -0.01 4.26
N SER A 64 2.10 1.19 4.05
CA SER A 64 1.68 2.09 5.12
C SER A 64 0.32 2.68 4.79
N ALA A 65 -0.45 3.01 5.81
CA ALA A 65 -1.78 3.57 5.70
C ALA A 65 -1.89 4.85 6.52
N MET A 66 -2.46 5.91 5.95
CA MET A 66 -2.72 7.16 6.66
C MET A 66 -4.17 7.59 6.43
N ARG A 67 -4.95 7.68 7.51
CA ARG A 67 -6.32 8.20 7.43
C ARG A 67 -6.34 9.71 7.59
N LEU A 68 -7.03 10.39 6.67
CA LEU A 68 -7.15 11.85 6.63
C LEU A 68 -8.60 12.29 6.55
N ILE A 69 -8.84 13.54 6.94
CA ILE A 69 -10.05 14.28 6.59
C ILE A 69 -9.76 15.01 5.28
N SER A 70 -10.64 14.93 4.29
CA SER A 70 -10.43 15.55 2.97
C SER A 70 -10.20 17.07 3.05
N GLY A 71 -10.94 17.76 3.93
CA GLY A 71 -10.68 19.17 4.21
C GLY A 71 -9.27 19.44 4.76
N SER A 72 -8.73 18.53 5.60
CA SER A 72 -7.35 18.65 6.10
C SER A 72 -6.32 18.37 5.01
N LEU A 73 -6.55 17.36 4.16
CA LEU A 73 -5.69 17.10 3.00
C LEU A 73 -5.61 18.36 2.11
N ARG A 74 -6.76 18.95 1.77
CA ARG A 74 -6.82 20.14 0.93
C ARG A 74 -6.16 21.37 1.58
N THR A 75 -6.35 21.60 2.87
CA THR A 75 -5.89 22.84 3.54
C THR A 75 -4.49 22.75 4.13
N ARG A 76 -3.99 21.55 4.44
CA ARG A 76 -2.71 21.34 5.12
C ARG A 76 -1.72 20.47 4.35
N GLY A 77 -2.19 19.67 3.38
CA GLY A 77 -1.37 18.67 2.71
C GLY A 77 -0.85 17.59 3.67
N VAL A 78 0.19 16.89 3.25
CA VAL A 78 0.97 15.93 4.04
C VAL A 78 2.44 16.15 3.74
N GLN A 79 3.17 16.71 4.69
CA GLN A 79 4.57 17.12 4.49
C GLN A 79 5.52 15.93 4.31
N ASN A 80 5.33 14.89 5.12
CA ASN A 80 6.16 13.68 5.14
C ASN A 80 5.26 12.44 5.18
N TYR A 81 5.16 11.71 4.08
CA TYR A 81 4.56 10.39 4.04
C TYR A 81 5.45 9.43 3.24
N ASN A 82 6.40 8.82 3.96
CA ASN A 82 7.51 8.07 3.36
C ASN A 82 8.22 8.94 2.30
N GLU A 83 8.33 8.49 1.05
CA GLU A 83 8.93 9.23 -0.05
C GLU A 83 8.02 10.34 -0.59
N PHE A 84 6.73 10.37 -0.24
CA PHE A 84 5.76 11.31 -0.79
C PHE A 84 5.63 12.59 0.04
N HIS A 85 5.67 13.72 -0.65
CA HIS A 85 5.23 15.02 -0.16
C HIS A 85 3.98 15.45 -0.92
N ILE A 86 2.89 15.65 -0.18
CA ILE A 86 1.58 16.04 -0.72
C ILE A 86 1.36 17.52 -0.37
N PRO A 87 1.33 18.43 -1.36
CA PRO A 87 1.19 19.84 -1.08
C PRO A 87 -0.23 20.22 -0.66
N ILE A 88 -0.38 21.44 -0.15
CA ILE A 88 -1.69 22.08 0.06
C ILE A 88 -2.40 22.22 -1.29
N GLY A 89 -3.72 21.98 -1.28
CA GLY A 89 -4.59 22.13 -2.44
C GLY A 89 -4.96 20.82 -3.14
N VAL A 90 -4.37 19.69 -2.75
CA VAL A 90 -4.75 18.37 -3.26
C VAL A 90 -6.17 18.03 -2.84
N ILE A 91 -6.98 17.58 -3.80
CA ILE A 91 -8.36 17.14 -3.58
C ILE A 91 -8.55 15.72 -4.11
N GLU A 92 -9.50 15.01 -3.53
CA GLU A 92 -9.95 13.70 -4.00
C GLU A 92 -11.22 13.80 -4.87
N LYS A 93 -11.37 12.86 -5.81
CA LYS A 93 -12.61 12.68 -6.59
C LYS A 93 -13.00 11.19 -6.69
N PRO A 94 -14.26 10.83 -6.45
CA PRO A 94 -15.34 11.65 -5.87
C PRO A 94 -15.04 12.09 -4.43
N TYR A 95 -15.72 13.15 -3.96
CA TYR A 95 -15.54 13.66 -2.60
C TYR A 95 -15.97 12.64 -1.54
N VAL A 96 -15.16 12.49 -0.49
CA VAL A 96 -15.50 11.71 0.70
C VAL A 96 -15.21 12.55 1.95
N LYS A 97 -15.87 12.27 3.08
CA LYS A 97 -15.55 13.02 4.32
C LYS A 97 -14.17 12.67 4.86
N ARG A 98 -13.79 11.40 4.72
CA ARG A 98 -12.52 10.84 5.16
C ARG A 98 -11.99 9.91 4.09
N LEU A 99 -10.69 9.97 3.86
CA LEU A 99 -9.97 9.11 2.93
C LEU A 99 -8.83 8.40 3.65
N VAL A 100 -8.38 7.29 3.06
CA VAL A 100 -7.15 6.61 3.45
C VAL A 100 -6.20 6.72 2.27
N LEU A 101 -4.99 7.21 2.55
CA LEU A 101 -3.86 7.11 1.63
C LEU A 101 -3.15 5.79 1.92
N VAL A 102 -3.02 4.96 0.90
CA VAL A 102 -2.27 3.70 0.95
C VAL A 102 -0.98 3.92 0.20
N TYR A 103 0.12 3.87 0.94
CA TYR A 103 1.47 3.87 0.40
C TYR A 103 1.93 2.43 0.23
N HIS A 104 2.64 2.15 -0.85
CA HIS A 104 3.45 0.94 -0.97
C HIS A 104 4.75 1.17 -1.72
N ASN A 105 5.79 0.44 -1.31
CA ASN A 105 7.07 0.32 -2.00
C ASN A 105 7.27 -1.17 -2.31
N LEU A 106 7.38 -1.49 -3.60
CA LEU A 106 7.36 -2.88 -4.06
C LEU A 106 8.70 -3.61 -3.89
N GLY A 107 9.78 -2.92 -3.53
CA GLY A 107 11.10 -3.54 -3.40
C GLY A 107 11.47 -4.40 -4.61
N ASN A 108 11.84 -5.65 -4.36
CA ASN A 108 12.23 -6.62 -5.39
C ASN A 108 11.05 -7.10 -6.25
N PHE A 109 9.81 -6.84 -5.84
CA PHE A 109 8.62 -7.18 -6.63
C PHE A 109 8.33 -6.17 -7.74
N SER A 110 9.08 -5.07 -7.82
CA SER A 110 8.93 -4.08 -8.88
C SER A 110 9.02 -4.72 -10.28
N GLU A 111 10.07 -5.50 -10.55
CA GLU A 111 10.27 -6.17 -11.84
C GLU A 111 9.19 -7.22 -12.17
N LYS A 112 8.63 -7.87 -11.13
CA LYS A 112 7.57 -8.88 -11.31
C LYS A 112 6.26 -8.26 -11.77
N PHE A 113 5.85 -7.14 -11.18
CA PHE A 113 4.56 -6.51 -11.46
C PHE A 113 4.63 -5.40 -12.52
N TYR A 114 5.82 -4.85 -12.73
CA TYR A 114 6.10 -3.82 -13.73
C TYR A 114 7.39 -4.22 -14.48
N PRO A 115 7.32 -5.20 -15.39
CA PRO A 115 8.50 -5.62 -16.15
C PRO A 115 8.97 -4.50 -17.07
N LEU A 116 10.28 -4.22 -17.06
CA LEU A 116 10.89 -3.25 -17.95
C LEU A 116 11.27 -3.91 -19.30
N PRO A 117 11.36 -3.12 -20.40
CA PRO A 117 11.92 -3.61 -21.65
C PRO A 117 13.38 -4.05 -21.50
N ILE A 118 13.84 -4.87 -22.44
CA ILE A 118 15.23 -5.34 -22.48
C ILE A 118 16.18 -4.13 -22.55
N GLY A 119 17.24 -4.17 -21.73
CA GLY A 119 18.24 -3.10 -21.64
C GLY A 119 17.94 -2.01 -20.61
N PHE A 120 16.79 -2.07 -19.93
CA PHE A 120 16.44 -1.14 -18.85
C PHE A 120 16.54 -1.79 -17.48
N SER A 121 16.84 -1.00 -16.46
CA SER A 121 16.91 -1.46 -15.07
C SER A 121 16.31 -0.43 -14.11
N TYR A 122 15.73 -0.91 -13.01
CA TYR A 122 15.21 -0.05 -11.96
C TYR A 122 16.35 0.51 -11.11
N LEU A 123 16.46 1.85 -11.06
CA LEU A 123 17.31 2.55 -10.10
C LEU A 123 16.65 2.68 -8.72
N THR A 124 15.32 2.62 -8.67
CA THR A 124 14.51 2.63 -7.45
C THR A 124 13.37 1.63 -7.57
N PRO A 125 12.84 1.11 -6.45
CA PRO A 125 11.60 0.34 -6.49
C PRO A 125 10.41 1.15 -7.02
N VAL A 126 9.41 0.45 -7.54
CA VAL A 126 8.12 1.07 -7.88
C VAL A 126 7.40 1.45 -6.58
N LEU A 127 7.03 2.72 -6.50
CA LEU A 127 6.24 3.30 -5.40
C LEU A 127 4.80 3.50 -5.86
N GLY A 128 3.85 3.29 -4.95
CA GLY A 128 2.46 3.63 -5.18
C GLY A 128 1.87 4.46 -4.05
N LEU A 129 1.03 5.41 -4.44
CA LEU A 129 0.22 6.23 -3.55
C LEU A 129 -1.23 6.19 -4.06
N LEU A 130 -2.02 5.31 -3.47
CA LEU A 130 -3.42 5.13 -3.82
C LEU A 130 -4.30 5.76 -2.73
N SER A 131 -5.53 6.13 -3.09
CA SER A 131 -6.46 6.75 -2.15
C SER A 131 -7.83 6.09 -2.23
N TYR A 132 -8.47 5.93 -1.06
CA TYR A 132 -9.74 5.22 -0.92
C TYR A 132 -10.63 5.90 0.10
N SER A 133 -11.93 5.60 0.09
CA SER A 133 -12.85 6.05 1.14
C SER A 133 -12.43 5.50 2.51
N GLY A 134 -12.21 6.40 3.47
CA GLY A 134 -11.87 6.09 4.85
C GLY A 134 -13.06 6.17 5.81
N VAL A 135 -14.28 6.11 5.28
CA VAL A 135 -15.53 6.17 6.05
C VAL A 135 -15.77 4.85 6.78
N ASN A 136 -15.63 3.72 6.08
CA ASN A 136 -15.74 2.38 6.63
C ASN A 136 -14.41 1.65 6.46
N LEU A 137 -13.65 1.51 7.55
CA LEU A 137 -12.33 0.84 7.56
C LEU A 137 -12.43 -0.70 7.52
N SER A 138 -13.62 -1.26 7.66
CA SER A 138 -13.88 -2.69 7.51
C SER A 138 -14.37 -3.05 6.10
N ALA A 139 -14.54 -2.06 5.22
CA ALA A 139 -14.94 -2.31 3.84
C ALA A 139 -13.77 -2.89 3.04
N THR A 140 -14.09 -3.83 2.16
CA THR A 140 -13.14 -4.48 1.26
C THR A 140 -13.40 -4.05 -0.18
N LYS A 141 -12.36 -4.14 -1.04
CA LYS A 141 -12.47 -3.84 -2.49
C LYS A 141 -13.03 -2.45 -2.78
N LEU A 142 -12.62 -1.45 -2.01
CA LEU A 142 -13.08 -0.08 -2.24
C LEU A 142 -12.52 0.46 -3.55
N PRO A 143 -13.33 1.18 -4.35
CA PRO A 143 -12.83 1.84 -5.56
C PRO A 143 -11.81 2.91 -5.18
N GLN A 144 -10.78 3.05 -6.00
CA GLN A 144 -9.79 4.10 -5.89
C GLN A 144 -10.45 5.47 -6.14
N LEU A 145 -10.03 6.47 -5.35
CA LEU A 145 -10.34 7.88 -5.59
C LEU A 145 -9.19 8.51 -6.38
N ASP A 146 -9.51 9.44 -7.27
CA ASP A 146 -8.52 10.26 -7.96
C ASP A 146 -7.96 11.31 -7.00
N LEU A 147 -6.64 11.36 -6.83
CA LEU A 147 -5.99 12.53 -6.22
C LEU A 147 -5.62 13.52 -7.31
N ARG A 148 -6.07 14.77 -7.15
CA ARG A 148 -5.82 15.86 -8.11
C ARG A 148 -5.02 16.96 -7.42
N ALA A 149 -3.80 17.16 -7.90
CA ALA A 149 -2.93 18.27 -7.52
C ALA A 149 -3.02 19.40 -8.57
N SER A 150 -2.66 20.63 -8.19
CA SER A 150 -2.47 21.72 -9.15
C SER A 150 -1.16 21.52 -9.91
N VAL A 151 -1.09 22.02 -11.14
CA VAL A 151 0.16 22.03 -11.94
C VAL A 151 1.28 22.78 -11.20
N ASP A 152 0.96 23.88 -10.53
CA ASP A 152 1.95 24.70 -9.81
C ASP A 152 2.43 24.07 -8.50
N LYS A 153 1.68 23.09 -7.98
CA LYS A 153 1.95 22.41 -6.70
C LYS A 153 1.69 20.91 -6.86
N PRO A 154 2.58 20.18 -7.55
CA PRO A 154 2.45 18.75 -7.75
C PRO A 154 2.79 17.96 -6.47
N ILE A 155 2.26 16.74 -6.38
CA ILE A 155 2.75 15.75 -5.42
C ILE A 155 4.19 15.42 -5.83
N SER A 156 5.13 15.52 -4.89
CA SER A 156 6.55 15.25 -5.15
C SER A 156 7.00 13.98 -4.44
N ILE A 157 8.01 13.34 -5.00
CA ILE A 157 8.57 12.08 -4.51
C ILE A 157 10.07 12.29 -4.29
N LYS A 158 10.56 11.95 -3.10
CA LYS A 158 11.97 12.01 -2.75
C LYS A 158 12.50 10.61 -2.53
N PHE A 159 13.34 10.14 -3.45
CA PHE A 159 14.00 8.85 -3.35
C PHE A 159 15.29 8.96 -2.54
N SER A 160 15.41 8.15 -1.49
CA SER A 160 16.60 8.12 -0.62
C SER A 160 17.62 7.07 -1.09
N ASP A 161 17.14 5.93 -1.58
CA ASP A 161 17.96 4.74 -1.90
C ASP A 161 17.98 4.49 -3.42
N VAL A 162 18.69 5.36 -4.14
CA VAL A 162 18.85 5.25 -5.61
C VAL A 162 20.10 4.43 -5.93
N LYS A 163 19.95 3.36 -6.71
CA LYS A 163 21.08 2.56 -7.20
C LYS A 163 21.95 3.37 -8.15
N SER A 164 23.25 3.08 -8.18
CA SER A 164 24.16 3.64 -9.18
C SER A 164 23.80 3.15 -10.59
N VAL A 165 24.01 4.01 -11.58
CA VAL A 165 23.81 3.67 -12.99
C VAL A 165 24.84 2.60 -13.40
N PRO A 166 24.45 1.53 -14.11
CA PRO A 166 25.39 0.54 -14.62
C PRO A 166 26.47 1.18 -15.50
N HIS A 167 27.74 0.79 -15.30
CA HIS A 167 28.85 1.31 -16.12
C HIS A 167 28.66 0.91 -17.59
N GLY A 168 28.75 1.89 -18.50
CA GLY A 168 28.67 1.68 -19.96
C GLY A 168 27.29 1.91 -20.59
N SER A 169 26.43 2.72 -19.97
CA SER A 169 25.16 3.20 -20.55
C SER A 169 25.40 4.24 -21.65
#